data_AF-A0A956FS01-F1
#
_entry.id   AF-A0A956FS01-F1
#
_cell.length_a   1.000
_cell.length_b   1.000
_cell.length_c   1.000
_cell.angle_alpha   90.00
_cell.angle_beta   90.00
_cell.angle_gamma   90.00
#
_symmetry.space_group_name_H-M   'P 1'
#
loop_
_entity.id
_entity.type
_entity.pdbx_description
1 polymer ?
#
loop_
_entity_poly.entity_id
_entity_poly.type
_entity_poly.pdbx_seq_one_letter_code
_entity_poly.pdbx_strand_id
1 'polypeptide(L)'
;MTFAPRLTTTLTTAFLGLGLTLTTGCFDTSGATNIEMRAAVGEIVAQGQAQAIENEITEITTSFTIGGGVQEVLQEIKAFLESQAPCSTVEIADSTLTMDFGTLDDNCTYNNHTYAGVVTIAVTVEADATVIDHTYADFSNGTITMNGTKEVTYSAQSRRVVTDYEFVNKDGDAVDTTSDRTQTLLNESEGLAGGIVINGVRAWTGQSGMWNLDIDDVEVRWVDPVPQSGVYSLVTPKDKTITMSFERVDADTIAVIVDGGRNTKTYHVTSTGQVMEQTEADA
;
A
#
# COMPACT_ATOMS: atom_id res chain seq x y z
N MET A 1 -0.92 -46.51 -88.72
CA MET A 1 0.31 -45.81 -88.29
C MET A 1 0.46 -44.60 -89.20
N THR A 2 0.09 -43.43 -88.70
CA THR A 2 -0.07 -42.21 -89.50
C THR A 2 0.50 -41.03 -88.71
N PHE A 3 1.34 -40.24 -89.36
CA PHE A 3 2.01 -39.03 -88.89
C PHE A 3 1.02 -37.91 -88.49
N ALA A 4 1.34 -37.14 -87.43
CA ALA A 4 1.50 -35.68 -87.49
C ALA A 4 1.88 -35.05 -86.11
N PRO A 5 2.73 -34.00 -86.06
CA PRO A 5 3.21 -33.32 -84.84
C PRO A 5 2.64 -31.91 -84.63
N ARG A 6 3.16 -31.20 -83.59
CA ARG A 6 2.98 -29.78 -83.16
C ARG A 6 1.88 -29.58 -82.11
N LEU A 7 1.94 -28.66 -81.14
CA LEU A 7 2.70 -27.41 -80.98
C LEU A 7 3.12 -27.20 -79.51
N THR A 8 4.29 -26.60 -79.34
CA THR A 8 4.81 -26.00 -78.11
C THR A 8 3.98 -24.76 -77.76
N THR A 9 3.57 -24.60 -76.50
CA THR A 9 3.11 -23.30 -75.98
C THR A 9 3.67 -23.11 -74.58
N THR A 10 4.70 -22.29 -74.49
CA THR A 10 5.34 -21.82 -73.26
C THR A 10 4.39 -20.82 -72.61
N LEU A 11 3.81 -21.15 -71.45
CA LEU A 11 3.04 -20.21 -70.65
C LEU A 11 3.96 -19.67 -69.55
N THR A 12 4.41 -18.43 -69.75
CA THR A 12 5.18 -17.66 -68.79
C THR A 12 4.24 -17.14 -67.70
N THR A 13 4.18 -17.83 -66.56
CA THR A 13 3.41 -17.36 -65.40
C THR A 13 4.22 -16.28 -64.67
N ALA A 14 3.82 -15.02 -64.85
CA ALA A 14 4.33 -13.91 -64.07
C ALA A 14 3.85 -14.03 -62.61
N PHE A 15 4.76 -14.37 -61.71
CA PHE A 15 4.55 -14.25 -60.27
C PHE A 15 4.47 -12.76 -59.92
N LEU A 16 3.25 -12.26 -59.68
CA LEU A 16 3.02 -10.98 -59.04
C LEU A 16 3.39 -11.13 -57.56
N GLY A 17 4.63 -10.79 -57.23
CA GLY A 17 5.10 -10.70 -55.84
C GLY A 17 4.42 -9.53 -55.15
N LEU A 18 3.30 -9.79 -54.48
CA LEU A 18 2.71 -8.84 -53.53
C LEU A 18 3.60 -8.86 -52.27
N GLY A 19 4.62 -7.99 -52.27
CA GLY A 19 5.46 -7.73 -51.11
C GLY A 19 4.60 -7.10 -50.02
N LEU A 20 4.06 -7.93 -49.13
CA LEU A 20 3.45 -7.51 -47.89
C LEU A 20 4.59 -7.05 -46.98
N THR A 21 4.99 -5.77 -47.11
CA THR A 21 5.82 -5.10 -46.12
C THR A 21 4.98 -4.98 -44.84
N LEU A 22 5.03 -6.02 -44.01
CA LEU A 22 4.63 -5.94 -42.62
C LEU A 22 5.56 -4.91 -41.98
N THR A 23 5.12 -3.66 -41.95
CA THR A 23 5.65 -2.68 -41.01
C THR A 23 5.34 -3.27 -39.64
N THR A 24 6.34 -3.92 -39.03
CA THR A 24 6.37 -4.12 -37.59
C THR A 24 6.41 -2.72 -37.00
N GLY A 25 5.24 -2.10 -36.87
CA GLY A 25 5.07 -0.98 -35.98
C GLY A 25 5.53 -1.48 -34.63
N CYS A 26 6.65 -0.95 -34.14
CA CYS A 26 7.04 -1.10 -32.75
C CYS A 26 5.91 -0.48 -31.94
N PHE A 27 4.87 -1.26 -31.64
CA PHE A 27 3.99 -0.95 -30.54
C PHE A 27 4.92 -0.94 -29.35
N ASP A 28 5.18 0.25 -28.82
CA ASP A 28 6.00 0.43 -27.64
C ASP A 28 5.29 -0.30 -26.51
N THR A 29 5.66 -1.56 -26.22
CA THR A 29 5.06 -2.36 -25.15
C THR A 29 5.63 -2.01 -23.77
N SER A 30 6.44 -0.94 -23.64
CA SER A 30 7.18 -0.64 -22.41
C SER A 30 6.30 -0.04 -21.30
N GLY A 31 5.43 0.93 -21.58
CA GLY A 31 4.57 1.53 -20.54
C GLY A 31 3.26 0.79 -20.25
N ALA A 32 2.62 1.17 -19.15
CA ALA A 32 1.35 0.60 -18.69
C ALA A 32 0.16 1.07 -19.55
N THR A 33 -0.81 0.18 -19.75
CA THR A 33 -2.10 0.49 -20.39
C THR A 33 -3.09 1.10 -19.39
N ASN A 34 -4.17 1.72 -19.86
CA ASN A 34 -5.26 2.23 -19.00
C ASN A 34 -5.89 1.14 -18.11
N ILE A 35 -5.97 -0.11 -18.60
CA ILE A 35 -6.47 -1.24 -17.82
C ILE A 35 -5.49 -1.59 -16.69
N GLU A 36 -4.19 -1.58 -16.98
CA GLU A 36 -3.15 -1.86 -15.99
C GLU A 36 -3.04 -0.75 -14.95
N MET A 37 -3.17 0.52 -15.34
CA MET A 37 -3.26 1.64 -14.40
C MET A 37 -4.49 1.52 -13.50
N ARG A 38 -5.64 1.11 -14.05
CA ARG A 38 -6.85 0.87 -13.24
C ARG A 38 -6.70 -0.32 -12.28
N ALA A 39 -6.06 -1.39 -12.72
CA ALA A 39 -5.76 -2.53 -11.88
C ALA A 39 -4.82 -2.13 -10.73
N ALA A 40 -3.76 -1.37 -11.03
CA ALA A 40 -2.85 -0.82 -10.02
C ALA A 40 -3.59 0.06 -8.99
N VAL A 41 -4.51 0.92 -9.43
CA VAL A 41 -5.35 1.70 -8.51
C VAL A 41 -6.23 0.79 -7.64
N GLY A 42 -6.83 -0.26 -8.21
CA GLY A 42 -7.63 -1.23 -7.45
C GLY A 42 -6.81 -1.96 -6.37
N GLU A 43 -5.60 -2.37 -6.70
CA GLU A 43 -4.66 -3.02 -5.78
C GLU A 43 -4.19 -2.06 -4.67
N ILE A 44 -3.89 -0.80 -5.02
CA ILE A 44 -3.56 0.25 -4.04
C ILE A 44 -4.73 0.49 -3.09
N VAL A 45 -5.98 0.49 -3.57
CA VAL A 45 -7.17 0.65 -2.71
C VAL A 45 -7.35 -0.52 -1.76
N ALA A 46 -7.18 -1.77 -2.24
CA ALA A 46 -7.24 -2.96 -1.39
C ALA A 46 -6.16 -2.93 -0.30
N GLN A 47 -4.93 -2.56 -0.68
CA GLN A 47 -3.84 -2.33 0.28
C GLN A 47 -4.15 -1.18 1.25
N GLY A 48 -4.77 -0.10 0.79
CA GLY A 48 -5.19 1.02 1.63
C GLY A 48 -6.20 0.62 2.72
N GLN A 49 -7.13 -0.28 2.42
CA GLN A 49 -8.08 -0.81 3.41
C GLN A 49 -7.37 -1.65 4.48
N ALA A 50 -6.43 -2.49 4.07
CA ALA A 50 -5.64 -3.29 4.98
C ALA A 50 -4.74 -2.42 5.88
N GLN A 51 -4.19 -1.35 5.33
CA GLN A 51 -3.42 -0.35 6.06
C GLN A 51 -4.25 0.49 7.03
N ALA A 52 -5.53 0.74 6.73
CA ALA A 52 -6.38 1.49 7.66
C ALA A 52 -6.51 0.75 9.00
N ILE A 53 -6.68 -0.58 8.96
CA ILE A 53 -6.73 -1.45 10.15
C ILE A 53 -5.37 -1.48 10.86
N GLU A 54 -4.27 -1.61 10.11
CA GLU A 54 -2.90 -1.55 10.66
C GLU A 54 -2.68 -0.23 11.41
N ASN A 55 -2.98 0.89 10.75
CA ASN A 55 -2.76 2.23 11.27
C ASN A 55 -3.62 2.47 12.51
N GLU A 56 -4.88 2.02 12.53
CA GLU A 56 -5.76 2.19 13.69
C GLU A 56 -5.17 1.51 14.93
N ILE A 57 -4.73 0.25 14.83
CA ILE A 57 -4.06 -0.44 15.94
C ILE A 57 -2.71 0.19 16.27
N THR A 58 -1.97 0.66 15.27
CA THR A 58 -0.67 1.29 15.50
C THR A 58 -0.81 2.59 16.27
N GLU A 59 -1.70 3.48 15.85
CA GLU A 59 -1.91 4.76 16.51
C GLU A 59 -2.40 4.55 17.95
N ILE A 60 -3.30 3.59 18.18
CA ILE A 60 -3.75 3.18 19.52
C ILE A 60 -2.58 2.73 20.41
N THR A 61 -1.67 1.95 19.83
CA THR A 61 -0.59 1.29 20.57
C THR A 61 0.69 2.11 20.59
N THR A 62 0.71 3.28 19.97
CA THR A 62 1.90 4.13 19.88
C THR A 62 1.67 5.58 20.28
N SER A 63 0.46 5.94 20.74
CA SER A 63 0.13 7.29 21.22
C SER A 63 0.66 7.63 22.62
N PHE A 64 1.55 6.82 23.20
CA PHE A 64 2.10 7.03 24.54
C PHE A 64 3.45 7.76 24.50
N THR A 65 3.84 8.34 25.64
CA THR A 65 5.10 9.12 25.72
C THR A 65 6.29 8.18 25.81
N ILE A 66 7.15 8.18 24.79
CA ILE A 66 8.41 7.42 24.78
C ILE A 66 9.35 8.02 25.83
N GLY A 67 9.54 7.31 26.94
CA GLY A 67 10.39 7.77 28.06
C GLY A 67 10.03 7.17 29.42
N GLY A 68 8.83 6.58 29.56
CA GLY A 68 8.43 5.81 30.74
C GLY A 68 9.07 4.42 30.79
N GLY A 69 9.07 3.78 31.97
CA GLY A 69 9.49 2.38 32.08
C GLY A 69 8.53 1.44 31.35
N VAL A 70 9.02 0.29 30.83
CA VAL A 70 8.22 -0.69 30.06
C VAL A 70 6.85 -0.99 30.69
N GLN A 71 6.80 -1.21 32.01
CA GLN A 71 5.53 -1.52 32.68
C GLN A 71 4.56 -0.33 32.73
N GLU A 72 5.06 0.89 32.87
CA GLU A 72 4.22 2.09 32.87
C GLU A 72 3.58 2.29 31.49
N VAL A 73 4.38 2.14 30.43
CA VAL A 73 3.92 2.14 29.04
C VAL A 73 2.82 1.10 28.81
N LEU A 74 3.04 -0.15 29.22
CA LEU A 74 2.03 -1.21 29.02
C LEU A 74 0.75 -0.94 29.81
N GLN A 75 0.83 -0.35 31.00
CA GLN A 75 -0.36 0.04 31.79
C GLN A 75 -1.12 1.20 31.15
N GLU A 76 -0.43 2.18 30.57
CA GLU A 76 -1.05 3.27 29.80
C GLU A 76 -1.77 2.73 28.56
N ILE A 77 -1.10 1.86 27.79
CA ILE A 77 -1.71 1.20 26.62
C ILE A 77 -2.93 0.40 27.07
N LYS A 78 -2.82 -0.41 28.13
CA LYS A 78 -3.94 -1.19 28.66
C LYS A 78 -5.13 -0.31 29.06
N ALA A 79 -4.90 0.74 29.85
CA ALA A 79 -5.96 1.63 30.29
C ALA A 79 -6.65 2.33 29.11
N PHE A 80 -5.87 2.73 28.11
CA PHE A 80 -6.40 3.29 26.88
C PHE A 80 -7.26 2.26 26.12
N LEU A 81 -6.75 1.05 25.91
CA LEU A 81 -7.47 -0.03 25.23
C LEU A 81 -8.78 -0.41 25.93
N GLU A 82 -8.76 -0.59 27.26
CA GLU A 82 -9.97 -0.88 28.05
C GLU A 82 -11.01 0.26 27.95
N SER A 83 -10.57 1.50 27.75
CA SER A 83 -11.48 2.64 27.53
C SER A 83 -12.11 2.65 26.15
N GLN A 84 -11.39 2.17 25.13
CA GLN A 84 -11.81 2.22 23.73
C GLN A 84 -12.63 0.99 23.33
N ALA A 85 -12.23 -0.20 23.80
CA ALA A 85 -12.82 -1.49 23.48
C ALA A 85 -13.08 -2.31 24.75
N PRO A 86 -14.07 -1.94 25.59
CA PRO A 86 -14.34 -2.59 26.88
C PRO A 86 -14.82 -4.05 26.76
N CYS A 87 -15.16 -4.49 25.54
CA CYS A 87 -15.50 -5.87 25.21
C CYS A 87 -14.28 -6.78 25.04
N SER A 88 -13.10 -6.20 24.82
CA SER A 88 -11.86 -6.95 24.69
C SER A 88 -11.31 -7.37 26.06
N THR A 89 -10.61 -8.49 26.11
CA THR A 89 -9.85 -8.91 27.28
C THR A 89 -8.41 -8.43 27.11
N VAL A 90 -7.93 -7.60 28.03
CA VAL A 90 -6.56 -7.06 28.00
C VAL A 90 -5.77 -7.55 29.20
N GLU A 91 -4.73 -8.32 28.94
CA GLU A 91 -3.85 -8.90 29.96
C GLU A 91 -2.41 -8.39 29.78
N ILE A 92 -1.71 -8.17 30.89
CA ILE A 92 -0.29 -7.87 30.89
C ILE A 92 0.42 -9.01 31.63
N ALA A 93 1.39 -9.62 30.97
CA ALA A 93 2.31 -10.59 31.55
C ALA A 93 3.75 -10.15 31.22
N ASP A 94 4.57 -9.94 32.25
CA ASP A 94 5.94 -9.45 32.13
C ASP A 94 6.06 -8.14 31.32
N SER A 95 6.67 -8.20 30.12
CA SER A 95 6.83 -7.10 29.18
C SER A 95 5.90 -7.21 27.95
N THR A 96 4.83 -8.00 28.08
CA THR A 96 3.88 -8.30 26.99
C THR A 96 2.46 -7.93 27.41
N LEU A 97 1.75 -7.22 26.53
CA LEU A 97 0.31 -6.99 26.61
C LEU A 97 -0.37 -7.85 25.55
N THR A 98 -1.41 -8.58 25.95
CA THR A 98 -2.26 -9.36 25.03
C THR A 98 -3.65 -8.78 25.06
N MET A 99 -4.20 -8.53 23.88
CA MET A 99 -5.57 -8.06 23.67
C MET A 99 -6.32 -9.10 22.86
N ASP A 100 -7.38 -9.64 23.44
CA ASP A 100 -8.25 -10.64 22.82
C ASP A 100 -9.64 -10.04 22.61
N PHE A 101 -10.05 -9.94 21.34
CA PHE A 101 -11.36 -9.44 20.93
C PHE A 101 -12.42 -10.55 20.87
N GLY A 102 -12.04 -11.80 21.18
CA GLY A 102 -12.89 -12.97 21.05
C GLY A 102 -13.16 -13.32 19.59
N THR A 103 -14.39 -13.74 19.33
CA THR A 103 -14.89 -14.09 18.01
C THR A 103 -15.81 -13.00 17.46
N LEU A 104 -16.12 -13.04 16.16
CA LEU A 104 -17.08 -12.09 15.57
C LEU A 104 -18.47 -12.20 16.21
N ASP A 105 -18.83 -13.36 16.77
CA ASP A 105 -20.11 -13.59 17.45
C ASP A 105 -20.20 -12.83 18.79
N ASP A 106 -19.06 -12.49 19.39
CA ASP A 106 -19.00 -11.71 20.63
C ASP A 106 -19.32 -10.22 20.40
N ASN A 107 -19.42 -9.79 19.14
CA ASN A 107 -19.80 -8.44 18.73
C ASN A 107 -18.98 -7.34 19.42
N CYS A 108 -17.66 -7.53 19.52
CA CYS A 108 -16.79 -6.54 20.13
C CYS A 108 -16.59 -5.35 19.18
N THR A 109 -17.29 -4.24 19.44
CA THR A 109 -17.28 -3.09 18.54
C THR A 109 -16.34 -1.98 18.98
N TYR A 110 -15.55 -1.46 18.04
CA TYR A 110 -14.75 -0.25 18.19
C TYR A 110 -14.83 0.59 16.90
N ASN A 111 -15.02 1.90 17.01
CA ASN A 111 -15.08 2.83 15.87
C ASN A 111 -16.05 2.39 14.74
N ASN A 112 -17.23 1.85 15.09
CA ASN A 112 -18.24 1.26 14.19
C ASN A 112 -17.80 0.00 13.42
N HIS A 113 -16.67 -0.60 13.78
CA HIS A 113 -16.20 -1.89 13.28
C HIS A 113 -16.35 -2.97 14.35
N THR A 114 -16.63 -4.21 13.94
CA THR A 114 -16.66 -5.36 14.84
C THR A 114 -15.35 -6.11 14.70
N TYR A 115 -14.61 -6.23 15.79
CA TYR A 115 -13.30 -6.85 15.84
C TYR A 115 -13.35 -8.25 16.46
N ALA A 116 -12.42 -9.11 16.04
CA ALA A 116 -12.19 -10.45 16.56
C ALA A 116 -10.69 -10.81 16.47
N GLY A 117 -10.28 -11.86 17.16
CA GLY A 117 -8.90 -12.36 17.17
C GLY A 117 -8.03 -11.70 18.23
N VAL A 118 -6.72 -11.96 18.16
CA VAL A 118 -5.76 -11.62 19.20
C VAL A 118 -4.66 -10.72 18.65
N VAL A 119 -4.32 -9.70 19.42
CA VAL A 119 -3.15 -8.83 19.19
C VAL A 119 -2.26 -8.90 20.42
N THR A 120 -1.00 -9.28 20.21
CA THR A 120 0.02 -9.30 21.25
C THR A 120 1.03 -8.20 21.00
N ILE A 121 1.41 -7.47 22.05
CA ILE A 121 2.34 -6.35 22.03
C ILE A 121 3.46 -6.64 23.03
N ALA A 122 4.70 -6.78 22.56
CA ALA A 122 5.87 -6.87 23.43
C ALA A 122 6.68 -5.57 23.33
N VAL A 123 7.15 -5.07 24.47
CA VAL A 123 7.95 -3.84 24.52
C VAL A 123 9.34 -4.16 25.08
N THR A 124 10.36 -3.81 24.30
CA THR A 124 11.77 -3.92 24.67
C THR A 124 12.39 -2.54 24.69
N VAL A 125 12.98 -2.15 25.83
CA VAL A 125 13.71 -0.88 25.95
C VAL A 125 15.20 -1.17 25.92
N GLU A 126 15.88 -0.58 24.94
CA GLU A 126 17.33 -0.62 24.77
C GLU A 126 17.95 0.72 25.20
N ALA A 127 19.27 0.86 25.07
CA ALA A 127 19.99 2.05 25.55
C ALA A 127 19.62 3.33 24.77
N ASP A 128 19.34 3.19 23.48
CA ASP A 128 19.11 4.26 22.51
C ASP A 128 17.84 4.08 21.67
N ALA A 129 17.09 3.00 21.90
CA ALA A 129 15.88 2.68 21.15
C ALA A 129 14.82 1.99 22.04
N THR A 130 13.57 2.12 21.63
CA THR A 130 12.46 1.32 22.16
C THR A 130 11.88 0.50 21.01
N VAL A 131 11.88 -0.81 21.14
CA VAL A 131 11.30 -1.73 20.16
C VAL A 131 9.93 -2.17 20.66
N ILE A 132 8.93 -2.09 19.79
CA ILE A 132 7.56 -2.55 20.03
C ILE A 132 7.24 -3.60 18.97
N ASP A 133 7.03 -4.83 19.41
CA ASP A 133 6.64 -5.93 18.55
C ASP A 133 5.14 -6.18 18.67
N HIS A 134 4.45 -6.19 17.54
CA HIS A 134 3.07 -6.60 17.40
C HIS A 134 3.01 -7.97 16.74
N THR A 135 2.20 -8.87 17.30
CA THR A 135 1.82 -10.13 16.66
C THR A 135 0.30 -10.15 16.52
N TYR A 136 -0.16 -10.48 15.32
CA TYR A 136 -1.58 -10.60 14.97
C TYR A 136 -1.91 -12.06 14.74
N ALA A 137 -2.91 -12.56 15.45
CA ALA A 137 -3.42 -13.93 15.30
C ALA A 137 -4.93 -13.87 15.06
N ASP A 138 -5.32 -14.22 13.83
CA ASP A 138 -6.69 -14.18 13.32
C ASP A 138 -7.41 -12.85 13.58
N PHE A 139 -6.65 -11.75 13.58
CA PHE A 139 -7.20 -10.43 13.88
C PHE A 139 -8.09 -9.96 12.73
N SER A 140 -9.37 -9.75 12.99
CA SER A 140 -10.37 -9.50 11.95
C SER A 140 -11.27 -8.33 12.27
N ASN A 141 -11.73 -7.61 11.24
CA ASN A 141 -12.82 -6.63 11.34
C ASN A 141 -14.13 -7.11 10.69
N GLY A 142 -14.23 -8.42 10.41
CA GLY A 142 -15.35 -9.05 9.71
C GLY A 142 -15.29 -8.95 8.18
N THR A 143 -14.38 -8.15 7.62
CA THR A 143 -14.15 -8.03 6.17
C THR A 143 -12.80 -8.59 5.76
N ILE A 144 -11.77 -8.33 6.58
CA ILE A 144 -10.40 -8.80 6.37
C ILE A 144 -9.93 -9.45 7.67
N THR A 145 -9.17 -10.53 7.55
CA THR A 145 -8.45 -11.18 8.65
C THR A 145 -6.96 -11.05 8.41
N MET A 146 -6.19 -10.72 9.46
CA MET A 146 -4.76 -10.47 9.42
C MET A 146 -4.02 -11.46 10.34
N ASN A 147 -2.95 -12.03 9.82
CA ASN A 147 -2.02 -12.89 10.54
C ASN A 147 -0.58 -12.44 10.26
N GLY A 148 0.25 -12.30 11.30
CA GLY A 148 1.66 -11.95 11.11
C GLY A 148 2.21 -11.03 12.18
N THR A 149 3.22 -10.26 11.83
CA THR A 149 4.02 -9.46 12.76
C THR A 149 4.30 -8.06 12.23
N LYS A 150 4.58 -7.17 13.18
CA LYS A 150 5.05 -5.82 12.92
C LYS A 150 6.03 -5.44 14.03
N GLU A 151 7.15 -4.85 13.65
CA GLU A 151 8.14 -4.31 14.58
C GLU A 151 8.21 -2.79 14.37
N VAL A 152 8.12 -2.04 15.46
CA VAL A 152 8.32 -0.59 15.47
C VAL A 152 9.50 -0.26 16.36
N THR A 153 10.62 0.14 15.74
CA THR A 153 11.80 0.63 16.45
C THR A 153 11.73 2.14 16.54
N TYR A 154 11.58 2.68 17.75
CA TYR A 154 11.64 4.11 18.03
C TYR A 154 13.05 4.57 18.35
N SER A 155 13.44 5.67 17.74
CA SER A 155 14.56 6.51 18.16
C SER A 155 14.03 7.89 18.61
N ALA A 156 14.93 8.80 19.01
CA ALA A 156 14.56 10.14 19.43
C ALA A 156 13.85 10.99 18.33
N GLN A 157 14.10 10.71 17.05
CA GLN A 157 13.65 11.55 15.92
C GLN A 157 12.90 10.77 14.83
N SER A 158 12.93 9.45 14.88
CA SER A 158 12.38 8.60 13.83
C SER A 158 11.81 7.32 14.41
N ARG A 159 10.94 6.67 13.63
CA ARG A 159 10.57 5.27 13.85
C ARG A 159 10.80 4.46 12.59
N ARG A 160 11.37 3.27 12.74
CA ARG A 160 11.40 2.25 11.69
C ARG A 160 10.24 1.31 11.91
N VAL A 161 9.49 1.03 10.85
CA VAL A 161 8.31 0.17 10.84
C VAL A 161 8.58 -0.96 9.86
N VAL A 162 8.80 -2.16 10.40
CA VAL A 162 8.95 -3.38 9.62
C VAL A 162 7.68 -4.21 9.79
N THR A 163 7.14 -4.75 8.69
CA THR A 163 5.94 -5.59 8.76
C THR A 163 6.11 -6.83 7.91
N ASP A 164 5.50 -7.92 8.36
CA ASP A 164 5.36 -9.17 7.62
C ASP A 164 4.04 -9.82 8.02
N TYR A 165 3.02 -9.72 7.16
CA TYR A 165 1.70 -10.24 7.44
C TYR A 165 0.98 -10.74 6.18
N GLU A 166 0.03 -11.65 6.39
CA GLU A 166 -0.96 -12.10 5.42
C GLU A 166 -2.30 -11.45 5.74
N PHE A 167 -2.97 -10.95 4.70
CA PHE A 167 -4.38 -10.58 4.75
C PHE A 167 -5.23 -11.58 4.00
N VAL A 168 -6.35 -11.98 4.57
CA VAL A 168 -7.38 -12.78 3.90
C VAL A 168 -8.67 -11.98 3.86
N ASN A 169 -9.17 -11.67 2.67
CA ASN A 169 -10.45 -10.98 2.51
C ASN A 169 -11.64 -11.94 2.73
N LYS A 170 -12.85 -11.38 2.84
CA LYS A 170 -14.10 -12.16 2.98
C LYS A 170 -14.38 -13.17 1.87
N ASP A 171 -13.77 -12.98 0.70
CA ASP A 171 -13.95 -13.84 -0.47
C ASP A 171 -12.90 -14.99 -0.49
N GLY A 172 -11.98 -15.00 0.49
CA GLY A 172 -10.94 -16.01 0.67
C GLY A 172 -9.63 -15.71 -0.06
N ASP A 173 -9.50 -14.52 -0.66
CA ASP A 173 -8.26 -14.14 -1.35
C ASP A 173 -7.21 -13.72 -0.31
N ALA A 174 -6.05 -14.36 -0.37
CA ALA A 174 -4.90 -14.08 0.47
C ALA A 174 -3.92 -13.12 -0.22
N VAL A 175 -3.33 -12.22 0.57
CA VAL A 175 -2.28 -11.29 0.15
C VAL A 175 -1.19 -11.26 1.21
N ASP A 176 -0.01 -11.78 0.86
CA ASP A 176 1.20 -11.64 1.67
C ASP A 176 1.78 -10.25 1.48
N THR A 177 2.12 -9.55 2.56
CA THR A 177 2.64 -8.19 2.52
C THR A 177 3.83 -8.04 3.45
N THR A 178 4.91 -7.45 2.93
CA THR A 178 6.10 -7.08 3.67
C THR A 178 6.35 -5.58 3.53
N SER A 179 6.92 -4.96 4.57
CA SER A 179 7.41 -3.59 4.47
C SER A 179 8.59 -3.31 5.37
N ASP A 180 9.41 -2.35 4.98
CA ASP A 180 10.46 -1.76 5.81
C ASP A 180 10.49 -0.26 5.50
N ARG A 181 10.01 0.54 6.45
CA ARG A 181 9.80 1.97 6.28
C ARG A 181 10.40 2.74 7.43
N THR A 182 11.10 3.82 7.14
CA THR A 182 11.49 4.83 8.12
C THR A 182 10.53 6.00 8.05
N GLN A 183 10.06 6.45 9.21
CA GLN A 183 9.22 7.63 9.36
C GLN A 183 9.93 8.65 10.24
N THR A 184 10.01 9.89 9.76
CA THR A 184 10.59 11.04 10.49
C THR A 184 9.57 12.14 10.61
N LEU A 185 9.56 12.87 11.73
CA LEU A 185 8.64 14.00 11.92
C LEU A 185 8.95 15.12 10.91
N LEU A 186 7.91 15.66 10.27
CA LEU A 186 8.04 16.86 9.43
C LEU A 186 8.32 18.11 10.27
N ASN A 187 7.69 18.17 11.45
CA ASN A 187 7.86 19.25 12.40
C ASN A 187 7.97 18.66 13.82
N GLU A 188 9.18 18.66 14.38
CA GLU A 188 9.44 18.14 15.73
C GLU A 188 8.58 18.83 16.80
N SER A 189 8.30 20.13 16.66
CA SER A 189 7.52 20.88 17.65
C SER A 189 6.02 20.56 17.66
N GLU A 190 5.50 20.08 16.53
CA GLU A 190 4.10 19.68 16.36
C GLU A 190 3.91 18.16 16.50
N GLY A 191 5.00 17.40 16.60
CA GLY A 191 4.97 15.94 16.65
C GLY A 191 4.30 15.34 15.41
N LEU A 192 3.58 14.23 15.60
CA LEU A 192 2.83 13.58 14.52
C LEU A 192 1.75 14.48 13.89
N ALA A 193 1.23 15.48 14.63
CA ALA A 193 0.22 16.39 14.11
C ALA A 193 0.77 17.30 12.99
N GLY A 194 2.07 17.58 12.99
CA GLY A 194 2.76 18.32 11.92
C GLY A 194 3.03 17.49 10.66
N GLY A 195 2.76 16.18 10.72
CA GLY A 195 3.01 15.23 9.65
C GLY A 195 4.32 14.47 9.77
N ILE A 196 4.55 13.56 8.84
CA ILE A 196 5.75 12.74 8.76
C ILE A 196 6.25 12.64 7.32
N VAL A 197 7.56 12.44 7.17
CA VAL A 197 8.20 11.97 5.94
C VAL A 197 8.35 10.45 6.05
N ILE A 198 8.07 9.73 4.96
CA ILE A 198 8.16 8.28 4.87
C ILE A 198 9.16 7.94 3.77
N ASN A 199 10.08 7.04 4.09
CA ASN A 199 11.04 6.44 3.16
C ASN A 199 11.03 4.92 3.33
N GLY A 200 11.22 4.17 2.26
CA GLY A 200 11.41 2.72 2.32
C GLY A 200 10.61 1.96 1.27
N VAL A 201 10.25 0.73 1.59
CA VAL A 201 9.63 -0.18 0.62
C VAL A 201 8.43 -0.91 1.19
N ARG A 202 7.51 -1.27 0.32
CA ARG A 202 6.48 -2.30 0.59
C ARG A 202 6.45 -3.27 -0.58
N ALA A 203 6.22 -4.54 -0.31
CA ALA A 203 5.98 -5.52 -1.35
C ALA A 203 4.79 -6.38 -0.94
N TRP A 204 3.97 -6.76 -1.90
CA TRP A 204 2.88 -7.70 -1.65
C TRP A 204 2.68 -8.66 -2.79
N THR A 205 2.25 -9.87 -2.46
CA THR A 205 1.94 -10.93 -3.43
C THR A 205 0.49 -11.32 -3.28
N GLY A 206 -0.28 -11.14 -4.34
CA GLY A 206 -1.67 -11.59 -4.43
C GLY A 206 -1.89 -12.47 -5.66
N GLN A 207 -3.15 -12.67 -6.04
CA GLN A 207 -3.52 -13.50 -7.21
C GLN A 207 -2.91 -13.00 -8.53
N SER A 208 -2.75 -11.69 -8.66
CA SER A 208 -2.18 -11.05 -9.85
C SER A 208 -0.65 -11.17 -9.93
N GLY A 209 0.01 -11.67 -8.87
CA GLY A 209 1.46 -11.73 -8.73
C GLY A 209 2.01 -10.71 -7.73
N MET A 210 3.32 -10.48 -7.82
CA MET A 210 4.07 -9.63 -6.89
C MET A 210 4.06 -8.16 -7.34
N TRP A 211 3.84 -7.28 -6.39
CA TRP A 211 3.92 -5.83 -6.53
C TRP A 211 5.01 -5.31 -5.59
N ASN A 212 5.79 -4.34 -6.05
CA ASN A 212 6.81 -3.67 -5.23
C ASN A 212 6.60 -2.17 -5.30
N LEU A 213 6.54 -1.53 -4.14
CA LEU A 213 6.36 -0.11 -3.97
C LEU A 213 7.59 0.48 -3.28
N ASP A 214 8.34 1.29 -4.00
CA ASP A 214 9.34 2.19 -3.42
C ASP A 214 8.67 3.49 -2.98
N ILE A 215 9.05 3.96 -1.79
CA ILE A 215 8.55 5.17 -1.16
C ILE A 215 9.75 6.10 -0.93
N ASP A 216 9.75 7.24 -1.62
CA ASP A 216 10.85 8.21 -1.62
C ASP A 216 10.36 9.58 -1.16
N ASP A 217 10.83 10.01 0.01
CA ASP A 217 10.53 11.30 0.66
C ASP A 217 9.04 11.68 0.66
N VAL A 218 8.16 10.70 0.92
CA VAL A 218 6.72 10.93 0.90
C VAL A 218 6.28 11.64 2.17
N GLU A 219 5.76 12.85 1.99
CA GLU A 219 5.29 13.70 3.07
C GLU A 219 3.78 13.57 3.25
N VAL A 220 3.35 13.10 4.43
CA VAL A 220 1.93 12.98 4.78
C VAL A 220 1.59 13.87 5.96
N ARG A 221 0.39 14.46 5.93
CA ARG A 221 -0.22 15.15 7.08
C ARG A 221 -1.62 14.64 7.27
N TRP A 222 -2.07 14.58 8.51
CA TRP A 222 -3.41 14.11 8.85
C TRP A 222 -4.53 14.93 8.19
N VAL A 223 -4.28 16.22 7.93
CA VAL A 223 -5.26 17.14 7.33
C VAL A 223 -5.38 16.99 5.81
N ASP A 224 -4.38 16.41 5.15
CA ASP A 224 -4.37 16.27 3.70
C ASP A 224 -4.91 14.89 3.28
N PRO A 225 -5.73 14.82 2.22
CA PRO A 225 -6.32 13.55 1.76
C PRO A 225 -5.32 12.67 0.98
N VAL A 226 -4.21 13.23 0.52
CA VAL A 226 -3.11 12.57 -0.18
C VAL A 226 -1.79 13.14 0.33
N PRO A 227 -0.64 12.47 0.10
CA PRO A 227 0.65 13.06 0.41
C PRO A 227 0.83 14.41 -0.27
N GLN A 228 1.50 15.35 0.40
CA GLN A 228 1.75 16.70 -0.12
C GLN A 228 3.02 16.82 -0.96
N SER A 229 3.93 15.84 -0.84
CA SER A 229 5.22 15.79 -1.53
C SER A 229 5.71 14.33 -1.58
N GLY A 230 6.73 14.10 -2.41
CA GLY A 230 7.43 12.83 -2.56
C GLY A 230 6.92 11.98 -3.70
N VAL A 231 7.45 10.75 -3.78
CA VAL A 231 7.22 9.85 -4.90
C VAL A 231 6.96 8.42 -4.43
N TYR A 232 5.96 7.81 -5.05
CA TYR A 232 5.75 6.36 -5.05
C TYR A 232 6.16 5.79 -6.39
N SER A 233 6.97 4.73 -6.39
CA SER A 233 7.28 3.95 -7.59
C SER A 233 6.76 2.53 -7.43
N LEU A 234 5.73 2.19 -8.21
CA LEU A 234 5.08 0.89 -8.16
C LEU A 234 5.52 0.03 -9.34
N VAL A 235 6.23 -1.06 -9.07
CA VAL A 235 6.53 -2.13 -10.02
C VAL A 235 5.41 -3.15 -9.97
N THR A 236 4.74 -3.33 -11.11
CA THR A 236 3.67 -4.32 -11.30
C THR A 236 4.22 -5.74 -11.54
N PRO A 237 3.40 -6.80 -11.41
CA PRO A 237 3.80 -8.18 -11.69
C PRO A 237 4.31 -8.46 -13.11
N LYS A 238 4.14 -7.51 -14.04
CA LYS A 238 4.63 -7.58 -15.42
C LYS A 238 5.86 -6.70 -15.67
N ASP A 239 6.58 -6.35 -14.61
CA ASP A 239 7.77 -5.49 -14.63
C ASP A 239 7.51 -4.12 -15.27
N LYS A 240 6.31 -3.58 -15.05
CA LYS A 240 5.96 -2.20 -15.44
C LYS A 240 6.07 -1.29 -14.24
N THR A 241 6.71 -0.14 -14.41
CA THR A 241 6.79 0.90 -13.39
C THR A 241 5.70 1.93 -13.62
N ILE A 242 4.96 2.24 -12.56
CA ILE A 242 4.03 3.35 -12.49
C ILE A 242 4.53 4.26 -11.37
N THR A 243 4.77 5.52 -11.69
CA THR A 243 5.22 6.51 -10.71
C THR A 243 4.05 7.41 -10.33
N MET A 244 3.90 7.71 -9.05
CA MET A 244 2.98 8.71 -8.55
C MET A 244 3.78 9.75 -7.78
N SER A 245 3.78 11.00 -8.22
CA SER A 245 4.43 12.11 -7.50
C SER A 245 3.40 13.11 -7.01
N PHE A 246 3.72 13.76 -5.89
CA PHE A 246 2.82 14.68 -5.21
C PHE A 246 3.42 16.08 -5.17
N GLU A 247 2.60 17.08 -5.45
CA GLU A 247 3.01 18.48 -5.36
C GLU A 247 1.87 19.32 -4.79
N ARG A 248 2.10 19.99 -3.66
CA ARG A 248 1.15 20.96 -3.14
C ARG A 248 1.08 22.18 -4.06
N VAL A 249 -0.10 22.43 -4.62
CA VAL A 249 -0.36 23.57 -5.51
C VAL A 249 -0.74 24.79 -4.68
N ASP A 250 -1.61 24.61 -3.69
CA ASP A 250 -2.05 25.66 -2.78
C ASP A 250 -2.50 25.07 -1.42
N ALA A 251 -3.14 25.90 -0.58
CA ALA A 251 -3.57 25.49 0.76
C ALA A 251 -4.62 24.37 0.74
N ASP A 252 -5.41 24.25 -0.33
CA ASP A 252 -6.53 23.33 -0.43
C ASP A 252 -6.35 22.29 -1.55
N THR A 253 -5.29 22.36 -2.35
CA THR A 253 -5.12 21.53 -3.55
C THR A 253 -3.74 20.90 -3.62
N ILE A 254 -3.72 19.58 -3.86
CA ILE A 254 -2.51 18.80 -4.16
C ILE A 254 -2.66 18.19 -5.55
N ALA A 255 -1.63 18.35 -6.38
CA ALA A 255 -1.49 17.67 -7.65
C ALA A 255 -0.89 16.28 -7.44
N VAL A 256 -1.58 15.26 -7.96
CA VAL A 256 -1.12 13.87 -8.03
C VAL A 256 -0.82 13.56 -9.49
N ILE A 257 0.45 13.40 -9.81
CA ILE A 257 0.93 13.14 -11.17
C ILE A 257 1.20 11.64 -11.27
N VAL A 258 0.43 10.96 -12.09
CA VAL A 258 0.54 9.51 -12.34
C VAL A 258 1.20 9.29 -13.69
N ASP A 259 2.42 8.78 -13.70
CA ASP A 259 3.19 8.45 -14.89
C ASP A 259 3.24 6.93 -15.09
N GLY A 260 2.58 6.44 -16.15
CA GLY A 260 2.63 5.04 -16.57
C GLY A 260 3.70 4.74 -17.63
N GLY A 261 4.61 5.68 -17.90
CA GLY A 261 5.66 5.61 -18.92
C GLY A 261 5.20 5.96 -20.33
N ARG A 262 3.97 5.61 -20.70
CA ARG A 262 3.36 6.02 -22.00
C ARG A 262 2.49 7.26 -21.89
N ASN A 263 1.78 7.38 -20.78
CA ASN A 263 0.83 8.45 -20.54
C ASN A 263 1.07 8.95 -19.13
N THR A 264 1.03 10.26 -18.99
CA THR A 264 1.03 10.95 -17.72
C THR A 264 -0.34 11.58 -17.52
N LYS A 265 -0.89 11.46 -16.32
CA LYS A 265 -2.14 12.11 -15.93
C LYS A 265 -1.92 12.90 -14.66
N THR A 266 -2.48 14.10 -14.61
CA THR A 266 -2.48 14.92 -13.40
C THR A 266 -3.89 14.97 -12.84
N TYR A 267 -4.00 14.69 -11.54
CA TYR A 267 -5.24 14.82 -10.79
C TYR A 267 -5.05 15.89 -9.72
N HIS A 268 -5.98 16.83 -9.62
CA HIS A 268 -6.04 17.76 -8.49
C HIS A 268 -6.96 17.16 -7.44
N VAL A 269 -6.43 16.99 -6.23
CA VAL A 269 -7.15 16.51 -5.06
C VAL A 269 -7.32 17.66 -4.09
N THR A 270 -8.58 18.00 -3.78
CA THR A 270 -8.87 19.09 -2.83
C THR A 270 -8.85 18.59 -1.40
N SER A 271 -8.74 19.48 -0.41
CA SER A 271 -8.79 19.15 1.04
C SER A 271 -10.05 18.38 1.47
N THR A 272 -11.12 18.42 0.67
CA THR A 272 -12.35 17.63 0.86
C THR A 272 -12.32 16.23 0.23
N GLY A 273 -11.20 15.84 -0.38
CA GLY A 273 -11.02 14.58 -1.10
C GLY A 273 -11.63 14.56 -2.51
N GLN A 274 -12.10 15.69 -3.05
CA GLN A 274 -12.59 15.73 -4.42
C GLN A 274 -11.42 15.59 -5.40
N VAL A 275 -11.56 14.66 -6.35
CA VAL A 275 -10.55 14.39 -7.39
C VAL A 275 -11.03 14.95 -8.72
N MET A 276 -10.23 15.81 -9.35
CA MET A 276 -10.48 16.34 -10.69
C MET A 276 -9.31 16.00 -11.60
N GLU A 277 -9.57 15.38 -12.75
CA GLU A 277 -8.55 15.16 -13.78
C GLU A 277 -8.26 16.50 -14.47
N GLN A 278 -6.99 16.91 -14.51
CA GLN A 278 -6.58 18.04 -15.33
C GLN A 278 -6.63 17.60 -16.79
N THR A 279 -7.49 18.23 -17.59
CA THR A 279 -7.55 17.97 -19.03
C THR A 279 -6.66 18.95 -19.78
N GLU A 280 -6.21 18.60 -21.01
CA GLU A 280 -5.41 19.49 -21.87
C GLU A 280 -6.11 20.84 -22.18
N ALA A 281 -7.41 20.97 -21.90
CA ALA A 281 -8.15 22.22 -22.04
C ALA A 281 -7.94 23.21 -20.86
N ASP A 282 -7.36 22.73 -19.75
CA ASP A 282 -7.19 23.45 -18.48
C ASP A 282 -5.70 23.68 -18.12
N ALA A 283 -4.77 23.40 -19.05
CA ALA A 283 -3.32 23.64 -18.93
C ALA A 283 -2.92 24.94 -19.66
#